data_AF-A0A958BDY6-F1
#
_entry.id   AF-A0A958BDY6-F1
#
_cell.length_a   1.000
_cell.length_b   1.000
_cell.length_c   1.000
_cell.angle_alpha   90.00
_cell.angle_beta   90.00
_cell.angle_gamma   90.00
#
_symmetry.space_group_name_H-M   'P 1'
#
loop_
_entity.id
_entity.type
_entity.pdbx_description
1 polymer ?
#
loop_
_entity_poly.entity_id
_entity_poly.type
_entity_poly.pdbx_seq_one_letter_code
_entity_poly.pdbx_strand_id
1 'polypeptide(L)'
;MSARSAGSDSARLRLIGRSGAGGGYVLRIRVTRDCAVVFGRHAGGRAVPVPAGAYAYVGSARAQRGASSLGRRLVRHASRSEGRPAHRIRPALVAGLLAAGLGRRPEDLLP
;
A
#
# COMPACT_ATOMS: atom_id res chain seq x y z
N MET A 1 -28.10 -16.15 -16.69
CA MET A 1 -27.05 -15.12 -16.43
C MET A 1 -26.84 -15.02 -14.93
N SER A 2 -25.81 -15.68 -14.41
CA SER A 2 -25.53 -15.77 -12.97
C SER A 2 -24.75 -14.52 -12.53
N ALA A 3 -25.34 -13.77 -11.60
CA ALA A 3 -24.68 -12.66 -10.93
C ALA A 3 -23.48 -13.21 -10.13
N ARG A 4 -22.26 -12.89 -10.59
CA ARG A 4 -21.07 -13.11 -9.77
C ARG A 4 -21.19 -12.19 -8.57
N SER A 5 -21.38 -12.78 -7.39
CA SER A 5 -21.26 -12.05 -6.15
C SER A 5 -19.87 -11.41 -6.11
N ALA A 6 -19.85 -10.08 -6.01
CA ALA A 6 -18.65 -9.36 -5.67
C ALA A 6 -18.32 -9.71 -4.23
N GLY A 7 -17.63 -10.84 -4.05
CA GLY A 7 -17.03 -11.19 -2.77
C GLY A 7 -16.24 -9.99 -2.29
N SER A 8 -16.60 -9.49 -1.11
CA SER A 8 -15.81 -8.54 -0.36
C SER A 8 -14.44 -9.17 -0.14
N ASP A 9 -13.48 -8.90 -1.02
CA ASP A 9 -12.09 -9.31 -0.85
C ASP A 9 -11.54 -8.44 0.29
N SER A 10 -11.85 -8.86 1.52
CA SER A 10 -11.26 -8.31 2.73
C SER A 10 -9.77 -8.34 2.53
N ALA A 11 -9.16 -7.16 2.62
CA ALA A 11 -7.74 -6.98 2.47
C ALA A 11 -6.97 -7.92 3.40
N ARG A 12 -6.45 -9.02 2.85
CA ARG A 12 -5.70 -9.99 3.62
C ARG A 12 -4.28 -9.47 3.86
N LEU A 13 -4.05 -8.87 5.02
CA LEU A 13 -2.71 -8.59 5.52
C LEU A 13 -2.05 -9.89 5.98
N ARG A 14 -0.86 -10.19 5.47
CA ARG A 14 0.00 -11.28 5.96
C ARG A 14 1.31 -10.69 6.46
N LEU A 15 1.70 -11.08 7.67
CA LEU A 15 2.91 -10.62 8.34
C LEU A 15 3.80 -11.84 8.58
N ILE A 16 5.08 -11.73 8.21
CA ILE A 16 6.06 -12.81 8.34
C ILE A 16 7.33 -12.20 8.95
N GLY A 17 7.89 -12.86 9.96
CA GLY A 17 9.10 -12.44 10.64
C GLY A 17 8.84 -11.71 11.95
N ARG A 18 9.88 -11.05 12.48
CA ARG A 18 9.83 -10.35 13.78
C ARG A 18 9.18 -8.98 13.64
N SER A 19 8.41 -8.58 14.63
CA SER A 19 7.83 -7.24 14.70
C SER A 19 8.91 -6.18 14.89
N GLY A 20 8.81 -5.08 14.14
CA GLY A 20 9.74 -3.97 14.21
C GLY A 20 9.23 -2.77 13.39
N ALA A 21 9.77 -1.58 13.66
CA ALA A 21 9.32 -0.35 12.98
C ALA A 21 9.68 -0.32 11.49
N GLY A 22 10.68 -1.10 11.05
CA GLY A 22 11.14 -1.21 9.67
C GLY A 22 10.98 -2.64 9.11
N GLY A 23 11.08 -2.78 7.79
CA GLY A 23 10.96 -4.06 7.11
C GLY A 23 10.72 -3.94 5.61
N GLY A 24 10.53 -5.09 4.97
CA GLY A 24 10.10 -5.21 3.58
C GLY A 24 8.59 -5.40 3.46
N TYR A 25 8.05 -5.11 2.28
CA TYR A 25 6.65 -5.37 1.97
C TYR A 25 6.45 -5.70 0.49
N VAL A 26 5.37 -6.44 0.23
CA VAL A 26 4.87 -6.73 -1.12
C VAL A 26 3.40 -6.33 -1.17
N LEU A 27 3.04 -5.52 -2.17
CA LEU A 27 1.65 -5.15 -2.45
C LEU A 27 1.18 -5.88 -3.69
N ARG A 28 0.02 -6.53 -3.60
CA ARG A 28 -0.69 -7.05 -4.77
C ARG A 28 -1.53 -5.92 -5.36
N ILE A 29 -1.17 -5.46 -6.55
CA ILE A 29 -1.84 -4.36 -7.25
C ILE A 29 -2.55 -4.93 -8.48
N ARG A 30 -3.81 -4.54 -8.67
CA ARG A 30 -4.55 -4.79 -9.91
C ARG A 30 -4.70 -3.48 -10.67
N VAL A 31 -4.11 -3.43 -11.85
CA VAL A 31 -4.28 -2.34 -12.81
C VAL A 31 -5.45 -2.72 -13.71
N THR A 32 -6.53 -1.95 -13.68
CA THR A 32 -7.79 -2.30 -14.35
C THR A 32 -7.84 -1.87 -15.82
N ARG A 33 -6.96 -0.96 -16.23
CA ARG A 33 -6.84 -0.45 -17.59
C ARG A 33 -5.41 -0.01 -17.83
N ASP A 34 -4.96 -0.08 -19.06
CA ASP A 34 -3.66 0.44 -19.47
C ASP A 34 -3.51 1.89 -19.02
N CYS A 35 -2.35 2.20 -18.45
CA CYS A 35 -2.02 3.54 -17.99
C CYS A 35 -0.53 3.81 -18.14
N ALA A 36 -0.14 5.05 -17.89
CA ALA A 36 1.25 5.43 -17.79
C ALA A 36 1.49 6.02 -16.39
N VAL A 37 2.58 5.60 -15.74
CA VAL A 37 2.93 6.02 -14.38
C VAL A 37 4.27 6.73 -14.41
N VAL A 38 4.35 7.90 -13.76
CA VAL A 38 5.60 8.63 -13.56
C VAL A 38 6.13 8.32 -12.17
N PHE A 39 7.35 7.78 -12.11
CA PHE A 39 8.01 7.38 -10.86
C PHE A 39 9.00 8.43 -10.36
N GLY A 40 8.53 9.65 -10.15
CA GLY A 40 9.38 10.78 -9.73
C GLY A 40 10.49 11.04 -10.76
N ARG A 41 11.76 11.04 -10.32
CA ARG A 41 12.93 11.23 -11.21
C ARG A 41 13.39 9.96 -11.93
N HIS A 42 12.80 8.81 -11.62
CA HIS A 42 13.16 7.56 -12.30
C HIS A 42 12.91 7.67 -13.81
N ALA A 43 13.76 7.03 -14.62
CA ALA A 43 13.74 7.12 -16.07
C ALA A 43 13.75 8.57 -16.62
N GLY A 44 14.31 9.53 -15.87
CA GLY A 44 14.30 10.95 -16.23
C GLY A 44 12.93 11.62 -16.08
N GLY A 45 12.02 11.05 -15.28
CA GLY A 45 10.63 11.52 -15.18
C GLY A 45 9.75 11.09 -16.34
N ARG A 46 10.25 10.24 -17.24
CA ARG A 46 9.44 9.68 -18.33
C ARG A 46 8.35 8.78 -17.76
N ALA A 47 7.17 8.88 -18.35
CA ALA A 47 6.06 8.01 -18.03
C ALA A 47 6.37 6.58 -18.50
N VAL A 48 6.18 5.60 -17.62
CA VAL A 48 6.37 4.18 -17.91
C VAL A 48 5.02 3.56 -18.23
N PRO A 49 4.84 2.89 -19.38
CA PRO A 49 3.60 2.20 -19.70
C PRO A 49 3.38 1.03 -18.75
N VAL A 50 2.16 0.92 -18.22
CA VAL A 50 1.70 -0.14 -17.32
C VAL A 50 0.41 -0.70 -17.90
N PRO A 51 0.48 -1.83 -18.62
CA PRO A 51 -0.70 -2.53 -19.10
C PRO A 51 -1.67 -2.93 -17.98
N ALA A 52 -2.92 -3.20 -18.34
CA ALA A 52 -3.87 -3.82 -17.43
C ALA A 52 -3.35 -5.20 -17.00
N GLY A 53 -3.41 -5.50 -15.70
CA GLY A 53 -2.83 -6.73 -15.19
C GLY A 53 -2.70 -6.80 -13.68
N ALA A 54 -2.13 -7.91 -13.22
CA ALA A 54 -1.77 -8.13 -11.83
C ALA A 54 -0.26 -7.88 -11.63
N TYR A 55 0.07 -7.07 -10.64
CA TYR A 55 1.43 -6.63 -10.36
C TYR A 55 1.78 -6.89 -8.89
N ALA A 56 3.05 -7.23 -8.66
CA ALA A 56 3.65 -7.20 -7.34
C ALA A 56 4.51 -5.93 -7.23
N TYR A 57 4.19 -5.06 -6.27
CA TYR A 57 5.03 -3.94 -5.92
C TYR A 57 5.82 -4.26 -4.66
N VAL A 58 7.14 -4.28 -4.76
CA VAL A 58 8.04 -4.63 -3.67
C VAL A 58 8.75 -3.37 -3.17
N GLY A 59 8.82 -3.21 -1.86
CA GLY A 59 9.53 -2.09 -1.27
C GLY A 59 9.97 -2.35 0.16
N SER A 60 10.62 -1.36 0.75
CA SER A 60 11.06 -1.39 2.14
C SER A 60 10.85 -0.05 2.85
N ALA A 61 10.84 -0.11 4.18
CA ALA A 61 10.83 1.03 5.07
C ALA A 61 11.91 0.83 6.14
N ARG A 62 12.86 1.75 6.23
CA ARG A 62 14.02 1.61 7.12
C ARG A 62 13.77 2.07 8.56
N ALA A 63 12.74 2.89 8.80
CA ALA A 63 12.43 3.47 10.12
C ALA A 63 13.62 4.17 10.82
N GLN A 64 14.50 4.80 10.04
CA GLN A 64 15.61 5.63 10.51
C GLN A 64 15.20 7.12 10.51
N ARG A 65 16.00 8.03 11.11
CA ARG A 65 15.71 9.48 11.09
C ARG A 65 15.44 9.95 9.66
N GLY A 66 14.30 10.63 9.46
CA GLY A 66 13.84 11.10 8.14
C GLY A 66 13.16 10.04 7.26
N ALA A 67 13.15 8.76 7.64
CA ALA A 67 12.46 7.69 6.94
C ALA A 67 11.19 7.26 7.69
N SER A 68 10.07 7.08 6.96
CA SER A 68 8.83 6.60 7.57
C SER A 68 8.96 5.17 8.11
N SER A 69 8.20 4.85 9.15
CA SER A 69 7.99 3.47 9.59
C SER A 69 7.32 2.62 8.51
N LEU A 70 7.40 1.30 8.65
CA LEU A 70 6.73 0.33 7.80
C LEU A 70 5.22 0.56 7.78
N GLY A 71 4.60 0.70 8.96
CA GLY A 71 3.17 0.96 9.08
C GLY A 71 2.73 2.21 8.32
N ARG A 72 3.42 3.35 8.55
CA ARG A 72 3.11 4.61 7.85
C ARG A 72 3.35 4.51 6.33
N ARG A 73 4.38 3.77 5.89
CA ARG A 73 4.66 3.57 4.46
C ARG A 73 3.56 2.76 3.77
N LEU A 74 3.10 1.69 4.42
CA LEU A 74 2.01 0.86 3.91
C LEU A 74 0.70 1.64 3.82
N VAL A 75 0.37 2.41 4.86
CA VAL A 75 -0.83 3.27 4.85
C VAL A 75 -0.74 4.34 3.77
N ARG A 76 0.45 4.93 3.54
CA ARG A 76 0.65 5.88 2.43
C ARG A 76 0.32 5.29 1.06
N HIS A 77 0.59 4.01 0.81
CA HIS A 77 0.21 3.36 -0.46
C HIS A 77 -1.31 3.17 -0.61
N ALA A 78 -2.05 3.10 0.49
CA ALA A 78 -3.51 3.07 0.50
C ALA A 78 -4.14 4.47 0.55
N SER A 79 -3.35 5.52 0.81
CA SER A 79 -3.78 6.91 0.80
C SER A 79 -3.55 7.53 -0.58
N ARG A 80 -4.54 8.28 -1.08
CA ARG A 80 -4.41 9.03 -2.34
C ARG A 80 -4.12 10.49 -2.04
N SER A 81 -3.35 11.13 -2.91
CA SER A 81 -3.06 12.56 -2.88
C SER A 81 -4.19 13.39 -3.52
N GLU A 82 -4.09 14.72 -3.46
CA GLU A 82 -4.94 15.67 -4.19
C GLU A 82 -6.43 15.59 -3.78
N GLY A 83 -6.71 15.38 -2.49
CA GLY A 83 -8.08 15.31 -1.96
C GLY A 83 -8.88 14.08 -2.43
N ARG A 84 -8.25 13.14 -3.16
CA ARG A 84 -8.91 11.93 -3.63
C ARG A 84 -9.21 10.99 -2.46
N PRO A 85 -10.36 10.30 -2.46
CA PRO A 85 -10.68 9.34 -1.43
C PRO A 85 -9.65 8.22 -1.43
N ALA A 86 -9.23 7.79 -0.23
CA ALA A 86 -8.30 6.68 -0.10
C ALA A 86 -8.84 5.37 -0.68
N HIS A 87 -7.94 4.41 -0.91
CA HIS A 87 -8.33 3.08 -1.32
C HIS A 87 -9.18 2.40 -0.24
N ARG A 88 -10.17 1.61 -0.67
CA ARG A 88 -11.12 0.89 0.22
C ARG A 88 -10.42 -0.02 1.25
N ILE A 89 -9.20 -0.47 0.96
CA ILE A 89 -8.35 -1.27 1.85
C ILE A 89 -7.85 -0.49 3.08
N ARG A 90 -7.79 0.85 3.05
CA ARG A 90 -7.10 1.64 4.09
C ARG A 90 -7.61 1.36 5.52
N PRO A 91 -8.93 1.32 5.81
CA PRO A 91 -9.39 1.07 7.18
C PRO A 91 -8.97 -0.30 7.71
N ALA A 92 -9.15 -1.37 6.90
CA ALA A 92 -8.75 -2.72 7.27
C ALA A 92 -7.23 -2.85 7.44
N LEU A 93 -6.46 -2.17 6.58
CA LEU A 93 -5.00 -2.11 6.70
C LEU A 93 -4.56 -1.43 7.99
N VAL A 94 -5.14 -0.28 8.35
CA VAL A 94 -4.84 0.43 9.60
C VAL A 94 -5.13 -0.47 10.80
N ALA A 95 -6.32 -1.09 10.85
CA ALA A 95 -6.69 -2.00 11.94
C ALA A 95 -5.72 -3.17 12.06
N GLY A 96 -5.37 -3.82 10.94
CA GLY A 96 -4.42 -4.94 10.94
C GLY A 96 -3.01 -4.53 11.37
N LEU A 97 -2.54 -3.34 11.00
CA LEU A 97 -1.22 -2.84 11.40
C LEU A 97 -1.15 -2.48 12.89
N LEU A 98 -2.22 -1.92 13.45
CA LEU A 98 -2.32 -1.65 14.89
C LEU A 98 -2.36 -2.96 15.69
N ALA A 99 -3.17 -3.92 15.27
CA ALA A 99 -3.23 -5.24 15.90
C ALA A 99 -1.88 -5.98 15.86
N ALA A 100 -1.07 -5.72 14.83
CA ALA A 100 0.28 -6.28 14.69
C ALA A 100 1.39 -5.50 15.41
N GLY A 101 1.06 -4.38 16.08
CA GLY A 101 2.05 -3.53 16.76
C GLY A 101 2.95 -2.71 15.84
N LEU A 102 2.56 -2.52 14.56
CA LEU A 102 3.29 -1.70 13.59
C LEU A 102 2.90 -0.20 13.62
N GLY A 103 2.05 0.16 14.59
CA GLY A 103 1.71 1.50 15.06
C GLY A 103 1.07 1.37 16.44
N ARG A 104 1.12 2.41 17.28
CA ARG A 104 0.48 2.38 18.61
C ARG A 104 -0.93 2.97 18.53
N ARG A 105 -1.09 4.00 17.69
CA ARG A 105 -2.34 4.73 17.50
C ARG A 105 -2.52 5.11 16.02
N PRO A 106 -3.75 5.36 15.54
CA PRO A 106 -3.99 5.74 14.14
C PRO A 106 -3.16 6.92 13.63
N GLU A 107 -2.90 7.91 14.48
CA GLU A 107 -2.07 9.09 14.19
C GLU A 107 -0.60 8.77 13.90
N ASP A 108 -0.10 7.62 14.37
CA ASP A 108 1.26 7.17 14.05
C ASP A 108 1.37 6.69 12.59
N LEU A 109 0.23 6.29 12.00
CA LEU A 109 0.13 5.61 10.71
C LEU A 109 -0.41 6.50 9.59
N LEU A 110 -1.38 7.36 9.92
CA LEU A 110 -2.03 8.22 8.95
C LEU A 110 -1.11 9.40 8.56
N PRO A 111 -1.12 9.81 7.28
CA PRO A 111 -0.34 10.93 6.79
C PRO A 111 -0.80 12.25 7.39
#